data_AF-A0A967SWJ4-F1
#
_entry.id   AF-A0A967SWJ4-F1
#
_cell.length_a   1.000
_cell.length_b   1.000
_cell.length_c   1.000
_cell.angle_alpha   90.00
_cell.angle_beta   90.00
_cell.angle_gamma   90.00
#
_symmetry.space_group_name_H-M   'P 1'
#
loop_
_entity.id
_entity.type
_entity.pdbx_description
1 polymer ?
#
loop_
_entity_poly.entity_id
_entity_poly.type
_entity_poly.pdbx_seq_one_letter_code
_entity_poly.pdbx_strand_id
1 'polypeptide(L)' 'KLLGREVDQFANLDADDDDALLSAVATRFYFGRGEHGTADLPGTVLFPWEFEDRSVVEELLDEAADRRVRTHVPQRGEK' A
#
# COMPACT_ATOMS: atom_id res chain seq x y z
N LYS A 1 -4.37 -4.05 23.19
CA LYS A 1 -4.89 -2.74 22.74
C LYS A 1 -5.46 -2.97 21.35
N LEU A 2 -6.79 -2.97 21.18
CA LEU A 2 -7.40 -3.17 19.85
C LEU A 2 -6.96 -1.99 18.97
N LEU A 3 -6.35 -2.29 17.82
CA LEU A 3 -5.89 -1.30 16.84
C LEU A 3 -7.09 -0.42 16.48
N GLY A 4 -6.99 0.87 16.78
CA GLY A 4 -8.05 1.83 16.47
C GLY A 4 -8.31 1.84 14.97
N ARG A 5 -9.57 1.92 14.57
CA ARG A 5 -9.93 2.09 13.16
C ARG A 5 -9.44 3.46 12.72
N GLU A 6 -8.37 3.48 11.94
CA GLU A 6 -7.92 4.69 11.24
C GLU A 6 -8.71 4.81 9.94
N VAL A 7 -9.20 6.01 9.66
CA VAL A 7 -9.96 6.33 8.44
C VAL A 7 -9.28 7.52 7.79
N ASP A 8 -8.73 7.31 6.61
CA ASP A 8 -8.24 8.39 5.74
C ASP A 8 -9.34 8.77 4.74
N GLN A 9 -9.55 10.06 4.55
CA GLN A 9 -10.46 10.59 3.52
C GLN A 9 -9.64 11.05 2.33
N PHE A 10 -10.06 10.61 1.15
CA PHE A 10 -9.51 11.03 -0.13
C PHE A 10 -10.53 11.95 -0.81
N ALA A 11 -10.07 13.08 -1.35
CA ALA A 11 -10.92 14.06 -2.02
C ALA A 11 -10.61 14.06 -3.52
N ASN A 12 -11.61 14.40 -4.34
CA ASN A 12 -11.51 14.51 -5.80
C ASN A 12 -11.22 13.18 -6.54
N LEU A 13 -11.66 12.04 -5.99
CA LEU A 13 -11.49 10.73 -6.62
C LEU A 13 -12.53 10.40 -7.69
N ASP A 14 -13.53 11.28 -7.90
CA ASP A 14 -14.67 10.99 -8.79
C ASP A 14 -14.27 10.83 -10.28
N ALA A 15 -13.02 11.17 -10.63
CA ALA A 15 -12.46 11.04 -11.96
C ALA A 15 -11.39 9.95 -12.10
N ASP A 16 -10.99 9.32 -10.98
CA ASP A 16 -9.93 8.31 -10.95
C ASP A 16 -10.52 6.91 -11.11
N ASP A 17 -9.82 6.05 -11.84
CA ASP A 17 -10.15 4.62 -11.90
C ASP A 17 -9.66 3.90 -10.63
N ASP A 18 -10.12 2.66 -10.46
CA ASP A 18 -9.82 1.84 -9.28
C ASP A 18 -8.30 1.60 -9.10
N ASP A 19 -7.53 1.62 -10.18
CA ASP A 19 -6.08 1.41 -10.17
C ASP A 19 -5.35 2.66 -9.67
N ALA A 20 -5.73 3.85 -10.15
CA ALA A 20 -5.27 5.12 -9.63
C ALA A 20 -5.61 5.28 -8.13
N LEU A 21 -6.80 4.82 -7.72
CA LEU A 21 -7.20 4.81 -6.32
C LEU A 21 -6.29 3.94 -5.46
N LEU A 22 -5.96 2.71 -5.91
CA LEU A 22 -5.03 1.84 -5.18
C LEU A 22 -3.64 2.46 -5.06
N SER A 23 -3.13 3.06 -6.13
CA SER A 23 -1.84 3.74 -6.14
C SER A 23 -1.79 4.88 -5.11
N ALA A 24 -2.84 5.71 -5.06
CA ALA A 24 -2.98 6.79 -4.08
C ALA A 24 -3.04 6.29 -2.64
N VAL A 25 -3.84 5.24 -2.37
CA VAL A 25 -3.97 4.64 -1.05
C VAL A 25 -2.65 4.04 -0.58
N ALA A 26 -1.97 3.26 -1.43
CA ALA A 26 -0.69 2.65 -1.11
C ALA A 26 0.36 3.73 -0.78
N THR A 27 0.41 4.78 -1.61
CA THR A 27 1.34 5.90 -1.42
C THR A 27 1.11 6.58 -0.06
N ARG A 28 -0.14 6.90 0.25
CA ARG A 28 -0.52 7.54 1.52
C ARG A 28 -0.23 6.65 2.72
N PHE A 29 -0.61 5.37 2.65
CA PHE A 29 -0.60 4.49 3.82
C PHE A 29 0.83 4.08 4.20
N TYR A 30 1.67 3.80 3.21
CA TYR A 30 3.04 3.33 3.43
C TYR A 30 4.07 4.46 3.46
N PHE A 31 3.86 5.57 2.76
CA PHE A 31 4.84 6.66 2.67
C PHE A 31 4.36 7.98 3.30
N GLY A 32 3.05 8.16 3.50
CA GLY A 32 2.46 9.42 3.98
C GLY A 32 2.52 9.66 5.49
N ARG A 33 3.07 8.72 6.27
CA ARG A 33 3.13 8.80 7.75
C ARG A 33 4.48 9.29 8.30
N GLY A 34 5.39 9.75 7.44
CA GLY A 34 6.74 10.17 7.81
C GLY A 34 7.65 9.01 8.20
N GLU A 35 8.82 9.31 8.79
CA GLU A 35 9.87 8.31 9.09
C GLU A 35 9.39 7.12 9.94
N HIS A 36 8.37 7.31 10.78
CA HIS A 36 7.80 6.23 11.60
C HIS A 36 6.92 5.26 10.82
N GLY A 37 6.32 5.70 9.70
CA GLY A 37 5.47 4.85 8.86
C GLY A 37 6.26 3.85 8.04
N THR A 38 7.45 4.26 7.60
CA THR A 38 8.36 3.43 6.78
C THR A 38 9.22 2.49 7.64
N ALA A 39 9.47 2.84 8.90
CA ALA A 39 10.27 2.03 9.83
C ALA A 39 9.60 0.70 10.25
N ASP A 40 8.27 0.60 10.21
CA ASP A 40 7.51 -0.60 10.60
C ASP A 40 6.74 -1.22 9.42
N LEU A 41 7.35 -1.18 8.23
CA LEU A 41 6.77 -1.83 7.06
C LEU A 41 6.75 -3.35 7.24
N PRO A 42 5.68 -4.05 6.83
CA PRO A 42 5.61 -5.50 6.87
C PRO A 42 6.54 -6.15 5.81
N GLY A 43 6.85 -7.43 5.97
CA GLY A 43 7.64 -8.18 4.98
C GLY A 43 6.93 -8.35 3.64
N THR A 44 5.61 -8.43 3.68
CA THR A 44 4.74 -8.59 2.52
C THR A 44 3.53 -7.67 2.65
N VAL A 45 3.19 -6.98 1.57
CA VAL A 45 1.98 -6.17 1.40
C VAL A 45 1.02 -6.92 0.48
N LEU A 46 -0.24 -7.04 0.90
CA LEU A 46 -1.28 -7.69 0.13
C LEU A 46 -2.17 -6.65 -0.55
N PHE A 47 -2.36 -6.79 -1.86
CA PHE A 47 -3.26 -5.95 -2.65
C PHE A 47 -4.49 -6.74 -3.10
N PRO A 48 -5.66 -6.08 -3.21
CA PRO A 48 -6.90 -6.78 -3.54
C PRO A 48 -6.99 -7.21 -5.01
N TRP A 49 -6.28 -6.55 -5.92
CA TRP A 49 -6.14 -6.95 -7.33
C TRP A 49 -4.80 -6.46 -7.89
N GLU A 50 -4.48 -6.92 -9.10
CA GLU A 50 -3.32 -6.45 -9.86
C GLU A 50 -3.65 -5.09 -10.50
N PHE A 51 -2.77 -4.11 -10.34
CA PHE A 51 -2.90 -2.76 -10.91
C PHE A 51 -1.58 -2.33 -11.55
N GLU A 52 -1.66 -1.39 -12.50
CA GLU A 52 -0.51 -0.97 -13.33
C GLU A 52 0.74 -0.59 -12.52
N ASP A 53 0.54 0.19 -11.45
CA ASP A 53 1.63 0.75 -10.63
C ASP A 53 2.18 -0.23 -9.58
N ARG A 54 1.69 -1.46 -9.46
CA ARG A 54 2.06 -2.35 -8.34
C ARG A 54 3.57 -2.59 -8.26
N SER A 55 4.24 -2.75 -9.40
CA SER A 55 5.69 -2.96 -9.46
C SER A 55 6.47 -1.74 -8.96
N VAL A 56 6.02 -0.52 -9.32
CA VAL A 56 6.58 0.74 -8.84
C VAL A 56 6.40 0.86 -7.33
N VAL A 57 5.20 0.54 -6.83
CA VAL A 57 4.93 0.53 -5.39
C VAL A 57 5.84 -0.45 -4.65
N GLU A 58 6.12 -1.65 -5.19
CA GLU A 58 7.06 -2.61 -4.59
C GLU A 58 8.48 -2.03 -4.49
N GLU A 59 8.99 -1.40 -5.55
CA GLU A 59 10.31 -0.76 -5.53
C GLU A 59 10.39 0.37 -4.50
N LEU A 60 9.37 1.22 -4.45
CA LEU A 60 9.32 2.30 -3.46
C LEU A 60 9.32 1.75 -2.02
N LEU A 61 8.60 0.65 -1.78
CA LEU A 61 8.56 -0.01 -0.47
C LEU A 61 9.92 -0.60 -0.08
N ASP A 62 10.65 -1.17 -1.04
CA ASP A 62 12.01 -1.68 -0.82
C ASP A 62 12.94 -0.55 -0.38
N GLU A 63 12.92 0.57 -1.11
CA GLU A 63 13.75 1.74 -0.83
C GLU A 63 13.42 2.36 0.53
N ALA A 64 12.13 2.52 0.84
CA ALA A 64 11.68 3.11 2.09
C ALA A 64 12.00 2.23 3.31
N ALA A 65 12.03 0.91 3.15
CA ALA A 65 12.31 -0.04 4.22
C ALA A 65 13.81 -0.36 4.40
N ASP A 66 14.67 0.05 3.44
CA ASP A 66 16.07 -0.41 3.32
C ASP A 66 16.20 -1.95 3.36
N ARG A 67 15.19 -2.65 2.85
CA ARG A 67 15.13 -4.12 2.77
C ARG A 67 14.08 -4.55 1.77
N ARG A 68 14.12 -5.82 1.35
CA ARG A 68 13.09 -6.38 0.46
C ARG A 68 11.71 -6.43 1.14
N VAL A 69 10.71 -5.85 0.50
CA VAL A 69 9.28 -5.95 0.74
C VAL A 69 8.65 -6.63 -0.48
N ARG A 70 7.74 -7.58 -0.27
CA ARG A 70 7.02 -8.26 -1.36
C ARG A 70 5.62 -7.70 -1.51
N THR A 71 5.15 -7.53 -2.73
CA THR A 71 3.73 -7.27 -2.99
C THR A 71 3.08 -8.51 -3.57
N HIS A 72 1.85 -8.82 -3.14
CA HIS A 72 1.13 -10.01 -3.60
C HIS A 72 -0.37 -9.75 -3.69
N VAL A 73 -1.00 -10.31 -4.72
CA VAL A 73 -2.45 -10.34 -4.90
C VAL A 73 -2.94 -11.75 -4.61
N PRO A 74 -3.52 -12.00 -3.43
CA PRO A 74 -3.91 -13.35 -3.03
C PRO A 74 -5.07 -13.85 -3.89
N GLN A 75 -4.96 -15.08 -4.40
CA GLN A 75 -6.09 -15.74 -5.02
C GLN A 75 -6.98 -16.39 -3.98
N ARG A 76 -8.28 -16.49 -4.26
CA ARG A 76 -9.25 -17.03 -3.30
C ARG A 76 -8.88 -18.47 -2.93
N GLY A 77 -8.52 -18.70 -1.67
CA GLY A 77 -8.10 -20.01 -1.15
C GLY A 77 -6.59 -20.17 -0.97
N GLU A 78 -5.79 -19.18 -1.37
CA GLU A 78 -4.39 -19.06 -0.98
C GLU A 78 -4.31 -18.48 0.45
N LYS A 79 -3.27 -18.90 1.19
CA LYS A 79 -2.99 -18.48 2.56
C LYS A 79 -1.90 -17.42 2.59
#